data_AF-G9NDY6-F1
#
_entry.id   AF-G9NDY6-F1
#
_cell.length_a   1.000
_cell.length_b   1.000
_cell.length_c   1.000
_cell.angle_alpha   90.00
_cell.angle_beta   90.00
_cell.angle_gamma   90.00
#
_symmetry.space_group_name_H-M   'P 1'
#
loop_
_entity.id
_entity.type
_entity.pdbx_description
1 polymer ?
#
loop_
_entity_poly.entity_id
_entity_poly.type
_entity_poly.pdbx_seq_one_letter_code
_entity_poly.pdbx_strand_id
1 'polypeptide(L)'
;MRSKHQISILTVPLIATSVSASQLFVPFYGTSANGFNGPPRGWNSFGMQARAGTSFVLNQNDVQSQCDLLNATAGYTLCSLDSGWSGNGGDQFGRLVPDTSVFPNLTALADRLHSQGKLLGIYALPGALSGDAGVTVEGTNIKLGSLFDTSQPSYNLRQTFDFSKDGVQQWHNSVVNNWAAIGVDYIKLDFMTPGSPAAGENLPANNSLAAVAYHKAIQQASRPMRLDLSWKLDRNTAADFFLWRGNADGIRLDQDINNQGQSTFLGFNTVQRAIEQYRSFINQQEEDPARQGTPIMVRPDMDNMYTGNAQALTGLSDVQRYTVAIHWVGAGANQITGSDLTQLDTLGKELLYDSEFQSVADFTNQYPMQPKNPFGTANPGSQASEQLQAWIAGPDTANKNAVVVLANYGPDQGQGGFGTNLQGNQLVNISLSLLGIAEGQPNGAPGWSVRRVLGGGGAGGPDHSDIGVATSVLASNLGPGESVLYFLTATN
;
A
#
# COMPACT_ATOMS: atom_id res chain seq x y z
N MET A 1 -65.11 -28.72 21.90
CA MET A 1 -65.03 -27.49 21.08
C MET A 1 -63.59 -27.00 21.14
N ARG A 2 -62.81 -27.15 20.05
CA ARG A 2 -61.43 -26.66 19.99
C ARG A 2 -61.43 -25.24 19.40
N SER A 3 -61.00 -24.27 20.19
CA SER A 3 -60.81 -22.87 19.79
C SER A 3 -59.58 -22.78 18.86
N LYS A 4 -59.77 -22.27 17.64
CA LYS A 4 -58.70 -21.92 16.71
C LYS A 4 -58.25 -20.49 17.02
N HIS A 5 -57.00 -20.30 17.43
CA HIS A 5 -56.38 -18.98 17.44
C HIS A 5 -56.00 -18.60 16.00
N GLN A 6 -56.66 -17.58 15.45
CA GLN A 6 -56.24 -16.93 14.21
C GLN A 6 -55.04 -16.02 14.52
N ILE A 7 -53.90 -16.31 13.90
CA ILE A 7 -52.76 -15.41 13.84
C ILE A 7 -53.05 -14.40 12.72
N SER A 8 -53.29 -13.15 13.07
CA SER A 8 -53.38 -12.06 12.11
C SER A 8 -51.98 -11.70 11.61
N ILE A 9 -51.71 -11.96 10.34
CA ILE A 9 -50.52 -11.48 9.64
C ILE A 9 -50.76 -10.01 9.29
N LEU A 10 -50.06 -9.10 9.98
CA LEU A 10 -49.96 -7.71 9.53
C LEU A 10 -49.00 -7.67 8.33
N THR A 11 -49.57 -7.58 7.13
CA THR A 11 -48.84 -7.13 5.93
C THR A 11 -48.57 -5.64 6.05
N VAL A 12 -47.35 -5.26 6.42
CA VAL A 12 -46.84 -3.89 6.23
C VAL A 12 -46.53 -3.74 4.74
N PRO A 13 -47.08 -2.73 4.03
CA PRO A 13 -46.72 -2.50 2.64
C PRO A 13 -45.26 -2.08 2.60
N LEU A 14 -44.43 -2.89 1.95
CA LEU A 14 -43.07 -2.50 1.58
C LEU A 14 -43.21 -1.39 0.54
N ILE A 15 -43.05 -0.14 0.96
CA ILE A 15 -42.82 0.95 0.01
C ILE A 15 -41.43 0.66 -0.57
N ALA A 16 -41.40 -0.04 -1.71
CA ALA A 16 -40.21 -0.17 -2.51
C ALA A 16 -39.90 1.22 -3.09
N THR A 17 -39.17 2.03 -2.32
CA THR A 17 -38.39 3.10 -2.93
C THR A 17 -37.40 2.40 -3.84
N SER A 18 -37.58 2.54 -5.15
CA SER A 18 -36.61 2.12 -6.15
C SER A 18 -35.36 2.97 -5.97
N VAL A 19 -34.50 2.59 -5.01
CA VAL A 19 -33.11 3.00 -5.03
C VAL A 19 -32.58 2.36 -6.30
N SER A 20 -32.38 3.18 -7.34
CA SER A 20 -31.66 2.76 -8.53
C SER A 20 -30.32 2.24 -8.03
N ALA A 21 -30.12 0.92 -8.03
CA ALA A 21 -28.87 0.32 -7.59
C ALA A 21 -27.77 0.96 -8.45
N SER A 22 -26.83 1.66 -7.79
CA SER A 22 -25.75 2.32 -8.51
C SER A 22 -24.97 1.25 -9.28
N GLN A 23 -24.70 1.53 -10.55
CA GLN A 23 -23.85 0.69 -11.36
C GLN A 23 -22.47 0.58 -10.68
N LEU A 24 -21.98 -0.63 -10.46
CA LEU A 24 -20.63 -0.86 -9.97
C LEU A 24 -19.64 -0.52 -11.09
N PHE A 25 -18.83 0.52 -10.88
CA PHE A 25 -17.67 0.81 -11.70
C PHE A 25 -16.50 -0.02 -11.17
N VAL A 26 -15.93 -0.90 -11.99
CA VAL A 26 -14.81 -1.74 -11.54
C VAL A 26 -13.49 -0.98 -11.75
N PRO A 27 -12.80 -0.53 -10.70
CA PRO A 27 -11.48 0.07 -10.85
C PRO A 27 -10.48 -1.00 -11.30
N PHE A 28 -9.48 -0.58 -12.08
CA PHE A 28 -8.40 -1.46 -12.51
C PHE A 28 -7.08 -0.72 -12.60
N TYR A 29 -5.99 -1.43 -12.34
CA TYR A 29 -4.65 -0.88 -12.49
C TYR A 29 -4.11 -1.07 -13.91
N GLY A 30 -3.35 -0.09 -14.38
CA GLY A 30 -2.54 -0.19 -15.59
C GLY A 30 -1.05 -0.30 -15.28
N THR A 31 -0.25 -0.17 -16.33
CA THR A 31 1.22 -0.07 -16.26
C THR A 31 1.63 1.29 -15.71
N SER A 32 2.51 1.33 -14.73
CA SER A 32 2.97 2.59 -14.13
C SER A 32 3.99 3.34 -14.99
N ALA A 33 4.38 4.55 -14.55
CA ALA A 33 5.26 5.46 -15.29
C ALA A 33 6.60 4.83 -15.70
N ASN A 34 7.19 3.98 -14.87
CA ASN A 34 8.46 3.28 -15.20
C ASN A 34 8.25 1.84 -15.69
N GLY A 35 7.03 1.46 -16.09
CA GLY A 35 6.77 0.20 -16.79
C GLY A 35 6.40 -0.99 -15.90
N PHE A 36 6.00 -0.77 -14.65
CA PHE A 36 5.65 -1.86 -13.73
C PHE A 36 4.14 -2.20 -13.77
N ASN A 37 3.83 -3.50 -13.78
CA ASN A 37 2.45 -4.01 -13.84
C ASN A 37 1.91 -4.49 -12.49
N GLY A 38 2.63 -4.25 -11.40
CA GLY A 38 2.16 -4.60 -10.06
C GLY A 38 2.93 -3.96 -8.92
N PRO A 39 2.42 -4.06 -7.68
CA PRO A 39 3.12 -3.62 -6.50
C PRO A 39 4.39 -4.46 -6.26
N PRO A 40 5.41 -3.92 -5.57
CA PRO A 40 6.57 -4.68 -5.19
C PRO A 40 6.17 -5.56 -4.00
N ARG A 41 6.73 -6.77 -3.96
CA ARG A 41 6.62 -7.65 -2.79
C ARG A 41 8.02 -7.85 -2.24
N GLY A 42 8.21 -7.68 -0.94
CA GLY A 42 9.55 -7.76 -0.37
C GLY A 42 9.65 -7.37 1.09
N TRP A 43 10.80 -6.85 1.48
CA TRP A 43 11.16 -6.44 2.83
C TRP A 43 11.82 -5.06 2.82
N ASN A 44 11.59 -4.26 3.86
CA ASN A 44 12.26 -2.98 4.07
C ASN A 44 12.81 -2.88 5.51
N SER A 45 14.00 -2.30 5.65
CA SER A 45 14.72 -2.25 6.92
C SER A 45 14.13 -1.28 7.96
N PHE A 46 13.31 -0.29 7.57
CA PHE A 46 12.82 0.75 8.48
C PHE A 46 12.05 0.19 9.67
N GLY A 47 11.23 -0.83 9.43
CA GLY A 47 10.50 -1.52 10.50
C GLY A 47 11.41 -1.96 11.64
N MET A 48 12.50 -2.64 11.30
CA MET A 48 13.50 -3.09 12.27
C MET A 48 14.23 -1.92 12.92
N GLN A 49 14.57 -0.87 12.16
CA GLN A 49 15.26 0.32 12.67
C GLN A 49 14.42 1.15 13.65
N ALA A 50 13.12 1.26 13.40
CA ALA A 50 12.20 2.07 14.18
C ALA A 50 11.80 1.41 15.51
N ARG A 51 12.01 0.10 15.67
CA ARG A 51 11.60 -0.66 16.85
C ARG A 51 12.65 -0.62 17.97
N ALA A 52 12.23 -0.22 19.16
CA ALA A 52 13.09 -0.29 20.35
C ALA A 52 13.37 -1.75 20.76
N GLY A 53 14.57 -1.99 21.29
CA GLY A 53 14.98 -3.31 21.78
C GLY A 53 15.32 -4.33 20.69
N THR A 54 15.37 -3.91 19.42
CA THR A 54 15.93 -4.72 18.34
C THR A 54 17.45 -4.87 18.50
N SER A 55 18.00 -6.02 18.11
CA SER A 55 19.45 -6.18 17.90
C SER A 55 19.89 -5.83 16.49
N PHE A 56 18.93 -5.56 15.58
CA PHE A 56 19.22 -5.21 14.20
C PHE A 56 19.93 -3.86 14.14
N VAL A 57 21.04 -3.84 13.42
CA VAL A 57 21.73 -2.62 13.01
C VAL A 57 21.61 -2.52 11.50
N LEU A 58 21.29 -1.33 10.98
CA LEU A 58 21.33 -1.11 9.55
C LEU A 58 22.80 -1.22 9.10
N ASN A 59 23.21 -2.40 8.62
CA ASN A 59 24.51 -2.70 8.04
C ASN A 59 24.37 -3.84 7.02
N GLN A 60 25.40 -4.06 6.22
CA GLN A 60 25.36 -5.07 5.16
C GLN A 60 25.03 -6.49 5.68
N ASN A 61 25.57 -6.91 6.83
CA ASN A 61 25.42 -8.27 7.35
C ASN A 61 23.99 -8.53 7.85
N ASP A 62 23.44 -7.62 8.64
CA ASP A 62 22.11 -7.78 9.23
C ASP A 62 21.03 -7.68 8.14
N VAL A 63 21.17 -6.74 7.20
CA VAL A 63 20.31 -6.64 6.01
C VAL A 63 20.38 -7.93 5.20
N GLN A 64 21.58 -8.42 4.90
CA GLN A 64 21.74 -9.65 4.14
C GLN A 64 21.08 -10.83 4.86
N SER A 65 21.20 -10.92 6.18
CA SER A 65 20.60 -11.99 6.98
C SER A 65 19.07 -11.98 6.90
N GLN A 66 18.45 -10.80 6.94
CA GLN A 66 17.01 -10.65 6.74
C GLN A 66 16.64 -11.03 5.31
N CYS A 67 17.33 -10.47 4.31
CA CYS A 67 16.99 -10.68 2.91
C CYS A 67 17.26 -12.11 2.42
N ASP A 68 18.22 -12.84 3.01
CA ASP A 68 18.44 -14.27 2.73
C ASP A 68 17.21 -15.11 3.12
N LEU A 69 16.46 -14.72 4.15
CA LEU A 69 15.22 -15.38 4.60
C LEU A 69 13.97 -15.03 3.77
N LEU A 70 14.05 -14.00 2.92
CA LEU A 70 12.94 -13.57 2.09
C LEU A 70 12.56 -14.64 1.05
N ASN A 71 11.28 -15.01 0.98
CA ASN A 71 10.81 -16.07 0.11
C ASN A 71 10.51 -15.60 -1.33
N ALA A 72 11.53 -15.65 -2.19
CA ALA A 72 11.41 -15.30 -3.61
C ALA A 72 10.43 -16.19 -4.38
N THR A 73 10.24 -17.46 -3.98
CA THR A 73 9.30 -18.38 -4.67
C THR A 73 7.84 -17.99 -4.48
N ALA A 74 7.53 -17.26 -3.40
CA ALA A 74 6.22 -16.66 -3.15
C ALA A 74 6.10 -15.24 -3.78
N GLY A 75 7.07 -14.81 -4.58
CA GLY A 75 7.08 -13.50 -5.25
C GLY A 75 7.68 -12.36 -4.43
N TYR A 76 8.10 -12.60 -3.18
CA TYR A 76 8.75 -11.59 -2.34
C TYR A 76 10.23 -11.49 -2.70
N THR A 77 10.58 -10.48 -3.49
CA THR A 77 11.90 -10.34 -4.10
C THR A 77 12.61 -9.04 -3.72
N LEU A 78 11.90 -7.98 -3.34
CA LEU A 78 12.54 -6.71 -3.00
C LEU A 78 13.21 -6.76 -1.61
N CYS A 79 14.49 -6.39 -1.54
CA CYS A 79 15.24 -6.12 -0.33
C CYS A 79 15.58 -4.63 -0.28
N SER A 80 14.80 -3.83 0.45
CA SER A 80 14.92 -2.37 0.46
C SER A 80 15.66 -1.87 1.69
N LEU A 81 16.70 -1.06 1.46
CA LEU A 81 17.42 -0.31 2.48
C LEU A 81 16.72 1.02 2.71
N ASP A 82 16.26 1.26 3.93
CA ASP A 82 15.72 2.56 4.31
C ASP A 82 16.83 3.57 4.70
N SER A 83 16.46 4.74 5.22
CA SER A 83 17.40 5.81 5.58
C SER A 83 18.59 5.31 6.42
N GLY A 84 19.79 5.83 6.12
CA GLY A 84 21.03 5.51 6.85
C GLY A 84 22.05 4.65 6.07
N TRP A 85 21.75 4.21 4.85
CA TRP A 85 22.70 3.43 4.03
C TRP A 85 23.79 4.28 3.36
N SER A 86 23.55 5.57 3.19
CA SER A 86 24.40 6.51 2.46
C SER A 86 25.24 7.39 3.38
N GLY A 87 26.39 7.86 2.90
CA GLY A 87 27.20 8.83 3.62
C GLY A 87 26.59 10.24 3.69
N ASN A 88 27.14 11.07 4.60
CA ASN A 88 26.77 12.49 4.76
C ASN A 88 27.42 13.41 3.71
N GLY A 89 28.25 12.86 2.82
CA GLY A 89 28.90 13.52 1.69
C GLY A 89 28.82 12.62 0.46
N GLY A 90 28.75 13.23 -0.72
CA GLY A 90 28.70 12.51 -1.99
C GLY A 90 30.09 12.12 -2.48
N ASP A 91 30.13 11.52 -3.65
CA ASP A 91 31.38 11.34 -4.37
C ASP A 91 31.90 12.65 -5.00
N GLN A 92 32.97 12.55 -5.80
CA GLN A 92 33.59 13.71 -6.47
C GLN A 92 32.66 14.49 -7.43
N PHE A 93 31.47 13.96 -7.73
CA PHE A 93 30.44 14.60 -8.56
C PHE A 93 29.18 14.99 -7.75
N GLY A 94 29.22 14.84 -6.42
CA GLY A 94 28.11 15.13 -5.52
C GLY A 94 26.95 14.16 -5.67
N ARG A 95 27.24 12.90 -6.04
CA ARG A 95 26.24 11.83 -6.11
C ARG A 95 26.14 11.12 -4.77
N LEU A 96 24.93 10.73 -4.37
CA LEU A 96 24.72 9.98 -3.14
C LEU A 96 25.30 8.57 -3.27
N VAL A 97 26.22 8.22 -2.38
CA VAL A 97 26.96 6.95 -2.36
C VAL A 97 26.81 6.24 -1.01
N PRO A 98 27.04 4.91 -0.97
CA PRO A 98 26.96 4.15 0.28
C PRO A 98 27.96 4.65 1.32
N ASP A 99 27.57 4.64 2.60
CA ASP A 99 28.53 4.77 3.68
C ASP A 99 29.32 3.46 3.79
N THR A 100 30.58 3.49 3.37
CA THR A 100 31.45 2.29 3.38
C THR A 100 31.74 1.73 4.77
N SER A 101 31.48 2.48 5.85
CA SER A 101 31.58 1.95 7.22
C SER A 101 30.41 1.03 7.59
N VAL A 102 29.27 1.19 6.90
CA VAL A 102 28.03 0.46 7.15
C VAL A 102 27.75 -0.57 6.04
N PHE A 103 27.98 -0.17 4.80
CA PHE A 103 27.86 -0.97 3.59
C PHE A 103 29.21 -0.94 2.82
N PRO A 104 30.21 -1.72 3.25
CA PRO A 104 31.55 -1.68 2.66
C PRO A 104 31.56 -2.09 1.18
N ASN A 105 30.59 -2.87 0.72
CA ASN A 105 30.43 -3.20 -0.69
C ASN A 105 28.95 -3.44 -1.06
N LEU A 106 28.22 -2.35 -1.30
CA LEU A 106 26.81 -2.44 -1.69
C LEU A 106 26.59 -3.17 -3.03
N THR A 107 27.55 -3.08 -3.96
CA THR A 107 27.52 -3.85 -5.22
C THR A 107 27.55 -5.36 -4.97
N ALA A 108 28.39 -5.84 -4.05
CA ALA A 108 28.43 -7.26 -3.69
C ALA A 108 27.13 -7.73 -3.02
N LEU A 109 26.44 -6.86 -2.26
CA LEU A 109 25.12 -7.15 -1.75
C LEU A 109 24.09 -7.26 -2.89
N ALA A 110 24.10 -6.32 -3.83
CA ALA A 110 23.25 -6.35 -5.02
C ALA A 110 23.45 -7.64 -5.83
N ASP A 111 24.70 -7.97 -6.16
CA ASP A 111 25.07 -9.18 -6.92
C ASP A 111 24.58 -10.45 -6.22
N ARG A 112 24.73 -10.53 -4.89
CA ARG A 112 24.22 -11.65 -4.10
C ARG A 112 22.69 -11.74 -4.19
N LEU A 113 21.98 -10.63 -4.00
CA LEU A 113 20.52 -10.60 -4.09
C LEU A 113 20.05 -11.03 -5.49
N HIS A 114 20.65 -10.48 -6.55
CA HIS A 114 20.32 -10.84 -7.93
C HIS A 114 20.59 -12.32 -8.22
N SER A 115 21.66 -12.91 -7.66
CA SER A 115 21.94 -14.35 -7.80
C SER A 115 20.86 -15.25 -7.17
N GLN A 116 20.04 -14.69 -6.27
CA GLN A 116 18.91 -15.36 -5.61
C GLN A 116 17.54 -14.97 -6.23
N GLY A 117 17.54 -14.21 -7.34
CA GLY A 117 16.31 -13.69 -7.94
C GLY A 117 15.63 -12.58 -7.11
N LYS A 118 16.38 -11.94 -6.20
CA LYS A 118 15.92 -10.81 -5.37
C LYS A 118 16.42 -9.50 -5.97
N LEU A 119 15.86 -8.38 -5.52
CA LEU A 119 16.11 -7.02 -6.01
C LEU A 119 16.64 -6.14 -4.87
N LEU A 120 17.48 -5.16 -5.19
CA LEU A 120 18.00 -4.19 -4.23
C LEU A 120 17.20 -2.88 -4.30
N GLY A 121 16.64 -2.44 -3.18
CA GLY A 121 16.03 -1.12 -3.05
C GLY A 121 16.84 -0.18 -2.18
N ILE A 122 16.77 1.12 -2.45
CA ILE A 122 17.37 2.17 -1.62
C ILE A 122 16.39 3.31 -1.33
N TYR A 123 16.65 3.98 -0.22
CA TYR A 123 16.01 5.22 0.18
C TYR A 123 16.80 6.44 -0.30
N ALA A 124 16.13 7.49 -0.73
CA ALA A 124 16.77 8.76 -1.06
C ALA A 124 15.88 9.95 -0.65
N LEU A 125 16.50 11.12 -0.54
CA LEU A 125 15.82 12.40 -0.39
C LEU A 125 15.98 13.24 -1.66
N PRO A 126 14.97 14.04 -2.07
CA PRO A 126 15.09 14.91 -3.22
C PRO A 126 16.07 16.05 -2.97
N GLY A 127 16.83 16.42 -4.01
CA GLY A 127 17.90 17.41 -3.91
C GLY A 127 19.28 16.80 -3.66
N ALA A 128 20.30 17.64 -3.79
CA ALA A 128 21.70 17.28 -3.59
C ALA A 128 22.15 17.57 -2.16
N LEU A 129 23.25 16.93 -1.75
CA LEU A 129 23.96 17.25 -0.52
C LEU A 129 24.48 18.69 -0.56
N SER A 130 24.04 19.53 0.37
CA SER A 130 24.41 20.96 0.39
C SER A 130 25.91 21.18 0.63
N GLY A 131 26.55 20.27 1.36
CA GLY A 131 28.00 20.24 1.58
C GLY A 131 28.83 20.03 0.30
N ASP A 132 28.22 19.48 -0.75
CA ASP A 132 28.90 19.18 -2.01
C ASP A 132 28.79 20.33 -3.03
N ALA A 133 28.33 21.51 -2.63
CA ALA A 133 28.13 22.66 -3.52
C ALA A 133 29.34 22.99 -4.43
N GLY A 134 30.56 22.73 -3.96
CA GLY A 134 31.81 23.02 -4.69
C GLY A 134 32.20 22.00 -5.77
N VAL A 135 31.56 20.82 -5.79
CA VAL A 135 31.85 19.78 -6.78
C VAL A 135 31.30 20.14 -8.15
N THR A 136 31.79 19.46 -9.19
CA THR A 136 31.33 19.66 -10.57
C THR A 136 30.40 18.51 -10.94
N VAL A 137 29.27 18.82 -11.57
CA VAL A 137 28.34 17.80 -12.07
C VAL A 137 29.01 16.98 -13.17
N GLU A 138 28.96 15.65 -13.05
CA GLU A 138 29.57 14.70 -13.99
C GLU A 138 29.23 15.04 -15.46
N GLY A 139 30.24 15.05 -16.33
CA GLY A 139 30.07 15.34 -17.75
C GLY A 139 29.84 16.82 -18.09
N THR A 140 29.97 17.73 -17.13
CA THR A 140 29.78 19.17 -17.33
C THR A 140 30.92 20.01 -16.73
N ASN A 141 30.86 21.33 -16.92
CA ASN A 141 31.68 22.31 -16.19
C ASN A 141 30.87 23.09 -15.14
N ILE A 142 29.67 22.59 -14.79
CA ILE A 142 28.73 23.30 -13.92
C ILE A 142 28.99 22.90 -12.46
N LYS A 143 29.08 23.90 -11.58
CA LYS A 143 29.20 23.68 -10.15
C LYS A 143 27.84 23.29 -9.57
N LEU A 144 27.81 22.23 -8.76
CA LEU A 144 26.58 21.69 -8.19
C LEU A 144 25.81 22.77 -7.41
N GLY A 145 26.52 23.57 -6.62
CA GLY A 145 25.92 24.67 -5.85
C GLY A 145 25.27 25.77 -6.69
N SER A 146 25.69 25.95 -7.96
CA SER A 146 25.02 26.90 -8.85
C SER A 146 23.62 26.45 -9.27
N LEU A 147 23.30 25.16 -9.12
CA LEU A 147 21.99 24.58 -9.45
C LEU A 147 20.96 24.72 -8.34
N PHE A 148 21.39 25.06 -7.12
CA PHE A 148 20.51 25.12 -5.96
C PHE A 148 19.50 26.25 -6.08
N ASP A 149 18.29 26.00 -5.57
CA ASP A 149 17.30 27.04 -5.28
C ASP A 149 17.49 27.51 -3.85
N THR A 150 18.26 28.58 -3.68
CA THR A 150 18.57 29.15 -2.35
C THR A 150 17.41 29.95 -1.75
N SER A 151 16.27 30.07 -2.44
CA SER A 151 15.05 30.65 -1.86
C SER A 151 14.28 29.65 -0.99
N GLN A 152 14.55 28.35 -1.16
CA GLN A 152 13.97 27.27 -0.39
C GLN A 152 14.90 26.80 0.73
N PRO A 153 14.35 26.30 1.85
CA PRO A 153 15.17 25.81 2.95
C PRO A 153 15.99 24.58 2.55
N SER A 154 17.18 24.45 3.16
CA SER A 154 17.86 23.16 3.26
C SER A 154 17.19 22.31 4.34
N TYR A 155 17.24 20.99 4.20
CA TYR A 155 16.65 20.05 5.14
C TYR A 155 17.41 18.73 5.09
N ASN A 156 17.69 18.10 6.23
CA ASN A 156 18.46 16.85 6.34
C ASN A 156 19.67 16.76 5.36
N LEU A 157 20.55 17.76 5.42
CA LEU A 157 21.73 17.93 4.54
C LEU A 157 21.43 18.14 3.04
N ARG A 158 20.17 18.22 2.63
CA ARG A 158 19.74 18.41 1.24
C ARG A 158 19.46 19.87 0.92
N GLN A 159 19.78 20.27 -0.30
CA GLN A 159 19.31 21.47 -0.94
C GLN A 159 18.52 21.11 -2.19
N THR A 160 17.33 21.67 -2.34
CA THR A 160 16.53 21.50 -3.56
C THR A 160 17.12 22.32 -4.73
N PHE A 161 16.77 21.93 -5.95
CA PHE A 161 17.25 22.57 -7.17
C PHE A 161 16.30 23.66 -7.66
N ASP A 162 16.87 24.64 -8.35
CA ASP A 162 16.12 25.44 -9.30
C ASP A 162 16.02 24.65 -10.60
N PHE A 163 14.90 23.96 -10.79
CA PHE A 163 14.66 23.07 -11.92
C PHE A 163 14.63 23.78 -13.29
N SER A 164 14.74 25.12 -13.34
CA SER A 164 14.92 25.86 -14.60
C SER A 164 16.37 25.88 -15.09
N LYS A 165 17.35 25.54 -14.24
CA LYS A 165 18.77 25.63 -14.57
C LYS A 165 19.24 24.43 -15.39
N ASP A 166 20.06 24.74 -16.41
CA ASP A 166 20.83 23.73 -17.12
C ASP A 166 21.80 23.02 -16.15
N GLY A 167 21.92 21.70 -16.25
CA GLY A 167 22.72 20.87 -15.34
C GLY A 167 21.91 20.05 -14.33
N VAL A 168 20.68 20.46 -13.99
CA VAL A 168 19.86 19.72 -13.01
C VAL A 168 19.54 18.31 -13.49
N GLN A 169 19.10 18.15 -14.74
CA GLN A 169 18.82 16.83 -15.29
C GLN A 169 20.09 15.99 -15.45
N GLN A 170 21.22 16.61 -15.82
CA GLN A 170 22.51 15.93 -15.95
C GLN A 170 22.97 15.36 -14.59
N TRP A 171 22.75 16.09 -13.49
CA TRP A 171 23.02 15.57 -12.14
C TRP A 171 22.08 14.40 -11.78
N HIS A 172 20.78 14.48 -12.06
CA HIS A 172 19.87 13.36 -11.78
C HIS A 172 20.26 12.12 -12.63
N ASN A 173 20.62 12.32 -13.90
CA ASN A 173 21.09 11.23 -14.77
C ASN A 173 22.36 10.58 -14.18
N SER A 174 23.33 11.37 -13.71
CA SER A 174 24.56 10.82 -13.13
C SER A 174 24.32 10.06 -11.83
N VAL A 175 23.42 10.55 -10.96
CA VAL A 175 23.00 9.86 -9.73
C VAL A 175 22.36 8.51 -10.05
N VAL A 176 21.36 8.50 -10.94
CA VAL A 176 20.65 7.25 -11.28
C VAL A 176 21.54 6.29 -12.06
N ASN A 177 22.44 6.77 -12.93
CA ASN A 177 23.44 5.92 -13.59
C ASN A 177 24.40 5.28 -12.59
N ASN A 178 24.80 6.01 -11.54
CA ASN A 178 25.63 5.46 -10.47
C ASN A 178 24.89 4.37 -9.69
N TRP A 179 23.61 4.56 -9.38
CA TRP A 179 22.79 3.52 -8.72
C TRP A 179 22.52 2.31 -9.63
N ALA A 180 22.32 2.53 -10.93
CA ALA A 180 22.22 1.44 -11.91
C ALA A 180 23.52 0.61 -11.95
N ALA A 181 24.68 1.27 -11.87
CA ALA A 181 25.98 0.59 -11.83
C ALA A 181 26.21 -0.19 -10.51
N ILE A 182 25.63 0.26 -9.39
CA ILE A 182 25.62 -0.50 -8.13
C ILE A 182 24.70 -1.72 -8.20
N GLY A 183 23.66 -1.67 -9.04
CA GLY A 183 22.65 -2.74 -9.16
C GLY A 183 21.33 -2.45 -8.43
N VAL A 184 20.99 -1.17 -8.22
CA VAL A 184 19.71 -0.77 -7.62
C VAL A 184 18.54 -1.03 -8.57
N ASP A 185 17.43 -1.53 -8.01
CA ASP A 185 16.19 -1.87 -8.71
C ASP A 185 14.98 -1.03 -8.27
N TYR A 186 15.08 -0.40 -7.10
CA TYR A 186 13.97 0.30 -6.46
C TYR A 186 14.48 1.53 -5.71
N ILE A 187 13.79 2.65 -5.88
CA ILE A 187 14.08 3.93 -5.25
C ILE A 187 12.83 4.35 -4.48
N LYS A 188 12.93 4.46 -3.15
CA LYS A 188 11.98 5.18 -2.31
C LYS A 188 12.48 6.60 -2.13
N LEU A 189 11.77 7.58 -2.70
CA LEU A 189 12.10 9.00 -2.58
C LEU A 189 11.21 9.64 -1.51
N ASP A 190 11.79 10.00 -0.37
CA ASP A 190 11.04 10.47 0.81
C ASP A 190 11.02 11.99 0.97
N PHE A 191 10.17 12.51 1.85
CA PHE A 191 9.92 13.95 2.04
C PHE A 191 9.52 14.70 0.77
N MET A 192 8.76 14.05 -0.11
CA MET A 192 8.17 14.68 -1.28
C MET A 192 7.06 15.67 -0.87
N THR A 193 7.09 16.88 -1.41
CA THR A 193 6.13 17.95 -1.20
C THR A 193 5.52 18.40 -2.54
N PRO A 194 4.25 18.86 -2.55
CA PRO A 194 3.37 19.10 -1.40
C PRO A 194 2.81 17.83 -0.74
N GLY A 195 2.42 17.97 0.53
CA GLY A 195 1.71 16.96 1.31
C GLY A 195 2.47 16.42 2.51
N SER A 196 3.72 15.98 2.33
CA SER A 196 4.47 15.32 3.40
C SER A 196 4.63 16.25 4.61
N PRO A 197 4.33 15.78 5.83
CA PRO A 197 4.61 16.54 7.03
C PRO A 197 6.12 16.66 7.22
N ALA A 198 6.56 17.73 7.86
CA ALA A 198 7.98 18.04 7.94
C ALA A 198 8.76 17.16 8.94
N ALA A 199 8.09 16.51 9.91
CA ALA A 199 8.72 15.66 10.95
C ALA A 199 9.97 16.27 11.62
N GLY A 200 9.92 17.56 11.94
CA GLY A 200 11.03 18.28 12.57
C GLY A 200 12.05 18.88 11.59
N GLU A 201 11.90 18.64 10.30
CA GLU A 201 12.64 19.31 9.22
C GLU A 201 11.96 20.61 8.78
N ASN A 202 12.64 21.38 7.92
CA ASN A 202 12.06 22.53 7.22
C ASN A 202 12.01 22.23 5.72
N LEU A 203 10.95 21.54 5.27
CA LEU A 203 10.85 21.06 3.89
C LEU A 203 10.60 22.22 2.90
N PRO A 204 11.13 22.12 1.66
CA PRO A 204 10.73 23.00 0.57
C PRO A 204 9.22 22.94 0.35
N ALA A 205 8.60 24.08 0.01
CA ALA A 205 7.16 24.16 -0.17
C ALA A 205 6.65 23.20 -1.26
N ASN A 206 7.45 23.02 -2.32
CA ASN A 206 7.17 22.09 -3.40
C ASN A 206 8.49 21.60 -4.00
N ASN A 207 8.74 20.29 -3.95
CA ASN A 207 9.87 19.62 -4.58
C ASN A 207 9.43 18.59 -5.64
N SER A 208 8.16 18.65 -6.08
CA SER A 208 7.54 17.67 -6.98
C SER A 208 8.30 17.40 -8.28
N LEU A 209 8.97 18.41 -8.82
CA LEU A 209 9.79 18.28 -10.04
C LEU A 209 10.97 17.32 -9.87
N ALA A 210 11.37 16.97 -8.64
CA ALA A 210 12.31 15.89 -8.39
C ALA A 210 11.79 14.55 -8.95
N ALA A 211 10.50 14.25 -8.79
CA ALA A 211 9.91 13.03 -9.34
C ALA A 211 10.05 12.97 -10.87
N VAL A 212 9.83 14.11 -11.55
CA VAL A 212 10.00 14.23 -13.01
C VAL A 212 11.46 14.00 -13.42
N ALA A 213 12.41 14.59 -12.69
CA ALA A 213 13.83 14.47 -13.01
C ALA A 213 14.36 13.04 -12.77
N TYR A 214 13.95 12.39 -11.67
CA TYR A 214 14.27 10.99 -11.39
C TYR A 214 13.61 10.05 -12.40
N HIS A 215 12.34 10.24 -12.76
CA HIS A 215 11.68 9.47 -13.82
C HIS A 215 12.45 9.53 -15.13
N LYS A 216 12.80 10.74 -15.62
CA LYS A 216 13.61 10.91 -16.84
C LYS A 216 14.99 10.24 -16.73
N ALA A 217 15.62 10.34 -15.58
CA ALA A 217 16.92 9.72 -15.33
C ALA A 217 16.84 8.18 -15.33
N ILE A 218 15.76 7.60 -14.80
CA ILE A 218 15.47 6.17 -14.85
C ILE A 218 15.23 5.71 -16.30
N GLN A 219 14.46 6.46 -17.09
CA GLN A 219 14.17 6.11 -18.49
C GLN A 219 15.43 6.00 -19.37
N GLN A 220 16.50 6.75 -19.06
CA GLN A 220 17.77 6.68 -19.79
C GLN A 220 18.82 5.76 -19.15
N ALA A 221 18.58 5.28 -17.93
CA ALA A 221 19.53 4.42 -17.23
C ALA A 221 19.62 3.04 -17.89
N SER A 222 20.76 2.36 -17.71
CA SER A 222 20.97 1.00 -18.23
C SER A 222 20.14 -0.07 -17.52
N ARG A 223 19.50 0.28 -16.40
CA ARG A 223 18.76 -0.63 -15.54
C ARG A 223 17.36 -0.07 -15.27
N PRO A 224 16.29 -0.86 -15.50
CA PRO A 224 14.95 -0.50 -15.05
C PRO A 224 14.94 -0.35 -13.53
N MET A 225 14.39 0.74 -13.04
CA MET A 225 14.24 0.99 -11.61
C MET A 225 12.82 1.44 -11.33
N ARG A 226 12.26 0.89 -10.25
CA ARG A 226 11.00 1.35 -9.69
C ARG A 226 11.21 2.62 -8.88
N LEU A 227 10.28 3.58 -8.99
CA LEU A 227 10.27 4.82 -8.21
C LEU A 227 8.98 4.93 -7.40
N ASP A 228 9.10 4.83 -6.08
CA ASP A 228 8.00 5.11 -5.16
C ASP A 228 8.25 6.43 -4.44
N LEU A 229 7.20 7.25 -4.34
CA LEU A 229 7.25 8.53 -3.66
C LEU A 229 6.67 8.41 -2.25
N SER A 230 7.35 9.03 -1.29
CA SER A 230 7.07 9.07 0.14
C SER A 230 7.22 10.53 0.61
N TRP A 231 6.53 11.05 1.63
CA TRP A 231 5.93 10.37 2.77
C TRP A 231 4.41 10.37 2.81
N LYS A 232 3.76 11.50 2.56
CA LYS A 232 2.29 11.62 2.54
C LYS A 232 1.91 12.59 1.44
N LEU A 233 1.84 12.10 0.21
CA LEU A 233 1.71 12.97 -0.96
C LEU A 233 0.36 13.69 -0.96
N ASP A 234 0.36 14.96 -1.38
CA ASP A 234 -0.90 15.65 -1.65
C ASP A 234 -1.57 15.02 -2.88
N ARG A 235 -2.86 14.74 -2.74
CA ARG A 235 -3.72 14.15 -3.77
C ARG A 235 -4.97 14.99 -4.03
N ASN A 236 -5.08 16.15 -3.37
CA ASN A 236 -6.27 16.99 -3.43
C ASN A 236 -6.28 17.86 -4.68
N THR A 237 -5.11 18.31 -5.15
CA THR A 237 -5.01 19.03 -6.42
C THR A 237 -4.88 18.03 -7.57
N ALA A 238 -5.64 18.25 -8.65
CA ALA A 238 -5.53 17.43 -9.85
C ALA A 238 -4.12 17.52 -10.46
N ALA A 239 -3.50 18.70 -10.42
CA ALA A 239 -2.17 18.95 -10.98
C ALA A 239 -1.09 18.10 -10.28
N ASP A 240 -1.04 18.11 -8.95
CA ASP A 240 -0.05 17.33 -8.20
C ASP A 240 -0.29 15.84 -8.39
N PHE A 241 -1.55 15.39 -8.32
CA PHE A 241 -1.87 13.99 -8.54
C PHE A 241 -1.46 13.49 -9.94
N PHE A 242 -1.71 14.26 -11.00
CA PHE A 242 -1.28 13.89 -12.34
C PHE A 242 0.25 13.90 -12.50
N LEU A 243 0.95 14.80 -11.80
CA LEU A 243 2.41 14.79 -11.77
C LEU A 243 2.92 13.51 -11.10
N TRP A 244 2.40 13.14 -9.92
CA TRP A 244 2.79 11.89 -9.25
C TRP A 244 2.48 10.67 -10.12
N ARG A 245 1.25 10.58 -10.64
CA ARG A 245 0.81 9.49 -11.51
C ARG A 245 1.65 9.35 -12.76
N GLY A 246 2.10 10.46 -13.34
CA GLY A 246 2.88 10.48 -14.58
C GLY A 246 4.36 10.15 -14.40
N ASN A 247 4.88 10.15 -13.17
CA ASN A 247 6.33 10.08 -12.93
C ASN A 247 6.74 9.07 -11.84
N ALA A 248 5.79 8.32 -11.26
CA ALA A 248 6.08 7.33 -10.21
C ALA A 248 5.31 6.03 -10.41
N ASP A 249 5.78 4.99 -9.73
CA ASP A 249 5.16 3.66 -9.72
C ASP A 249 4.28 3.43 -8.50
N GLY A 250 4.63 4.05 -7.37
CA GLY A 250 3.85 4.05 -6.15
C GLY A 250 3.85 5.41 -5.45
N ILE A 251 2.78 5.71 -4.72
CA ILE A 251 2.70 6.89 -3.86
C ILE A 251 2.23 6.51 -2.46
N ARG A 252 2.95 6.96 -1.44
CA ARG A 252 2.50 6.85 -0.05
C ARG A 252 1.24 7.67 0.17
N LEU A 253 0.20 7.00 0.65
CA LEU A 253 -1.10 7.64 0.91
C LEU A 253 -1.15 8.36 2.26
N ASP A 254 -0.20 8.05 3.14
CA ASP A 254 -0.17 8.53 4.51
C ASP A 254 1.23 8.47 5.12
N GLN A 255 1.39 9.16 6.24
CA GLN A 255 2.58 9.10 7.08
C GLN A 255 2.79 7.69 7.65
N ASP A 256 3.92 7.51 8.33
CA ASP A 256 4.32 6.21 8.88
C ASP A 256 3.25 5.66 9.80
N ILE A 257 3.01 4.35 9.65
CA ILE A 257 2.07 3.62 10.49
C ILE A 257 2.75 2.95 11.68
N ASN A 258 4.09 2.87 11.66
CA ASN A 258 4.86 2.21 12.69
C ASN A 258 4.87 2.99 14.01
N ASN A 259 5.00 2.24 15.12
CA ASN A 259 5.16 2.78 16.47
C ASN A 259 6.64 3.06 16.75
N GLN A 260 7.19 4.07 16.09
CA GLN A 260 8.60 4.43 16.24
C GLN A 260 8.99 4.58 17.73
N GLY A 261 10.11 3.96 18.11
CA GLY A 261 10.65 3.97 19.46
C GLY A 261 9.93 3.04 20.45
N GLN A 262 8.93 2.26 20.01
CA GLN A 262 8.24 1.28 20.85
C GLN A 262 8.79 -0.14 20.61
N SER A 263 8.49 -1.07 21.54
CA SER A 263 8.87 -2.48 21.41
C SER A 263 8.02 -3.26 20.40
N THR A 264 6.88 -2.70 19.99
CA THR A 264 5.96 -3.28 18.99
C THR A 264 5.99 -2.50 17.69
N PHE A 265 5.72 -3.14 16.56
CA PHE A 265 5.70 -2.47 15.26
C PHE A 265 4.53 -1.52 15.03
N LEU A 266 3.31 -1.87 15.44
CA LEU A 266 2.08 -1.15 15.08
C LEU A 266 1.16 -0.90 16.27
N GLY A 267 0.33 0.14 16.14
CA GLY A 267 -0.92 0.30 16.87
C GLY A 267 -2.10 0.23 15.89
N PHE A 268 -3.24 -0.33 16.31
CA PHE A 268 -4.35 -0.51 15.37
C PHE A 268 -4.99 0.82 14.93
N ASN A 269 -4.82 1.90 15.70
CA ASN A 269 -5.21 3.26 15.33
C ASN A 269 -4.54 3.73 14.03
N THR A 270 -3.25 3.46 13.80
CA THR A 270 -2.58 3.85 12.56
C THR A 270 -2.98 2.94 11.39
N VAL A 271 -3.33 1.69 11.66
CA VAL A 271 -3.92 0.78 10.66
C VAL A 271 -5.29 1.28 10.20
N GLN A 272 -6.19 1.65 11.14
CA GLN A 272 -7.49 2.24 10.80
C GLN A 272 -7.31 3.47 9.90
N ARG A 273 -6.36 4.36 10.26
CA ARG A 273 -6.01 5.54 9.46
C ARG A 273 -5.54 5.17 8.05
N ALA A 274 -4.63 4.20 7.92
CA ALA A 274 -4.09 3.77 6.62
C ALA A 274 -5.18 3.19 5.70
N ILE A 275 -6.08 2.37 6.25
CA ILE A 275 -7.24 1.81 5.51
C ILE A 275 -8.15 2.95 5.01
N GLU A 276 -8.40 3.96 5.84
CA GLU A 276 -9.25 5.10 5.46
C GLU A 276 -8.58 6.03 4.45
N GLN A 277 -7.26 6.15 4.48
CA GLN A 277 -6.49 6.85 3.44
C GLN A 277 -6.56 6.12 2.10
N TYR A 278 -6.53 4.78 2.10
CA TYR A 278 -6.82 3.96 0.91
C TYR A 278 -8.27 4.12 0.44
N ARG A 279 -9.25 4.07 1.35
CA ARG A 279 -10.66 4.34 1.03
C ARG A 279 -10.82 5.64 0.26
N SER A 280 -10.23 6.73 0.77
CA SER A 280 -10.22 8.04 0.11
C SER A 280 -9.52 8.02 -1.26
N PHE A 281 -8.46 7.23 -1.44
CA PHE A 281 -7.77 7.08 -2.72
C PHE A 281 -8.64 6.37 -3.77
N ILE A 282 -9.19 5.20 -3.43
CA ILE A 282 -9.92 4.38 -4.39
C ILE A 282 -11.30 4.95 -4.71
N ASN A 283 -11.94 5.64 -3.75
CA ASN A 283 -13.23 6.31 -3.96
C ASN A 283 -13.21 7.29 -5.14
N GLN A 284 -12.07 7.91 -5.43
CA GLN A 284 -11.96 8.81 -6.57
C GLN A 284 -12.29 8.11 -7.90
N GLN A 285 -12.09 6.79 -8.00
CA GLN A 285 -12.44 6.04 -9.21
C GLN A 285 -13.95 5.91 -9.43
N GLU A 286 -14.72 5.88 -8.34
CA GLU A 286 -16.18 5.81 -8.38
C GLU A 286 -16.80 7.22 -8.41
N GLU A 287 -16.26 8.16 -7.64
CA GLU A 287 -16.83 9.50 -7.42
C GLU A 287 -16.51 10.51 -8.52
N ASP A 288 -15.39 10.34 -9.24
CA ASP A 288 -14.98 11.22 -10.34
C ASP A 288 -15.30 10.55 -11.69
N PRO A 289 -16.31 11.03 -12.43
CA PRO A 289 -16.66 10.47 -13.74
C PRO A 289 -15.51 10.48 -14.76
N ALA A 290 -14.53 11.38 -14.61
CA ALA A 290 -13.36 11.42 -15.49
C ALA A 290 -12.38 10.25 -15.25
N ARG A 291 -12.53 9.52 -14.13
CA ARG A 291 -11.68 8.39 -13.76
C ARG A 291 -12.35 7.03 -13.98
N GLN A 292 -13.68 6.99 -14.07
CA GLN A 292 -14.43 5.78 -14.37
C GLN A 292 -13.97 5.17 -15.70
N GLY A 293 -13.63 3.88 -15.69
CA GLY A 293 -13.12 3.17 -16.89
C GLY A 293 -11.69 3.57 -17.32
N THR A 294 -11.00 4.41 -16.55
CA THR A 294 -9.61 4.78 -16.80
C THR A 294 -8.68 3.99 -15.89
N PRO A 295 -7.56 3.45 -16.39
CA PRO A 295 -6.62 2.72 -15.54
C PRO A 295 -5.97 3.64 -14.50
N ILE A 296 -5.82 3.11 -13.29
CA ILE A 296 -5.00 3.67 -12.23
C ILE A 296 -3.53 3.35 -12.56
N MET A 297 -2.72 4.38 -12.82
CA MET A 297 -1.33 4.22 -13.29
C MET A 297 -0.30 4.40 -12.18
N VAL A 298 -0.73 4.54 -10.93
CA VAL A 298 0.15 4.66 -9.76
C VAL A 298 -0.41 3.85 -8.61
N ARG A 299 0.44 3.03 -8.00
CA ARG A 299 0.01 2.10 -6.95
C ARG A 299 -0.12 2.82 -5.60
N PRO A 300 -1.11 2.47 -4.78
CA PRO A 300 -1.18 2.95 -3.41
C PRO A 300 -0.07 2.29 -2.60
N ASP A 301 0.68 3.09 -1.86
CA ASP A 301 1.57 2.61 -0.81
C ASP A 301 0.93 2.95 0.54
N MET A 302 0.53 1.89 1.25
CA MET A 302 -0.09 1.97 2.59
C MET A 302 0.96 1.91 3.71
N ASP A 303 2.24 2.09 3.38
CA ASP A 303 3.42 1.82 4.21
C ASP A 303 3.68 0.31 4.38
N ASN A 304 4.78 -0.04 5.05
CA ASN A 304 5.20 -1.43 5.24
C ASN A 304 4.15 -2.26 5.99
N MET A 305 4.07 -3.55 5.64
CA MET A 305 3.17 -4.52 6.24
C MET A 305 3.85 -5.29 7.39
N TYR A 306 3.31 -5.20 8.61
CA TYR A 306 3.92 -5.80 9.81
C TYR A 306 3.19 -7.04 10.33
N THR A 307 2.75 -7.91 9.42
CA THR A 307 1.92 -9.07 9.74
C THR A 307 2.71 -10.34 10.01
N GLY A 308 4.03 -10.34 9.81
CA GLY A 308 4.86 -11.53 9.84
C GLY A 308 5.16 -12.08 11.24
N ASN A 309 5.06 -11.26 12.30
CA ASN A 309 5.48 -11.66 13.65
C ASN A 309 4.29 -11.80 14.61
N ALA A 310 4.49 -12.55 15.69
CA ALA A 310 3.48 -12.72 16.74
C ALA A 310 3.07 -11.39 17.39
N GLN A 311 1.90 -11.36 18.02
CA GLN A 311 1.32 -10.18 18.67
C GLN A 311 2.30 -9.42 19.58
N ALA A 312 3.17 -10.12 20.31
CA ALA A 312 4.16 -9.49 21.20
C ALA A 312 5.15 -8.56 20.47
N LEU A 313 5.42 -8.82 19.18
CA LEU A 313 6.32 -8.01 18.36
C LEU A 313 5.54 -7.10 17.39
N THR A 314 4.44 -7.59 16.82
CA THR A 314 3.61 -6.77 15.93
C THR A 314 2.84 -5.68 16.66
N GLY A 315 2.37 -5.94 17.89
CA GLY A 315 1.44 -5.05 18.61
C GLY A 315 -0.03 -5.21 18.22
N LEU A 316 -0.33 -6.17 17.33
CA LEU A 316 -1.68 -6.47 16.85
C LEU A 316 -2.08 -7.89 17.23
N SER A 317 -3.35 -8.10 17.54
CA SER A 317 -3.92 -9.44 17.67
C SER A 317 -3.93 -10.15 16.32
N ASP A 318 -4.07 -11.48 16.32
CA ASP A 318 -4.10 -12.25 15.07
C ASP A 318 -5.25 -11.83 14.15
N VAL A 319 -6.44 -11.54 14.69
CA VAL A 319 -7.57 -11.01 13.90
C VAL A 319 -7.26 -9.65 13.26
N GLN A 320 -6.47 -8.81 13.93
CA GLN A 320 -6.01 -7.54 13.37
C GLN A 320 -4.91 -7.74 12.32
N ARG A 321 -4.03 -8.74 12.48
CA ARG A 321 -3.03 -9.12 11.48
C ARG A 321 -3.68 -9.60 10.18
N TYR A 322 -4.75 -10.40 10.27
CA TYR A 322 -5.59 -10.72 9.11
C TYR A 322 -6.10 -9.46 8.43
N THR A 323 -6.69 -8.53 9.20
CA THR A 323 -7.20 -7.27 8.66
C THR A 323 -6.15 -6.45 7.92
N VAL A 324 -4.92 -6.34 8.46
CA VAL A 324 -3.82 -5.67 7.75
C VAL A 324 -3.51 -6.39 6.44
N ALA A 325 -3.27 -7.71 6.47
CA ALA A 325 -2.92 -8.46 5.26
C ALA A 325 -4.00 -8.36 4.18
N ILE A 326 -5.26 -8.58 4.57
CA ILE A 326 -6.44 -8.51 3.71
C ILE A 326 -6.57 -7.13 3.04
N HIS A 327 -6.34 -6.04 3.77
CA HIS A 327 -6.49 -4.70 3.20
C HIS A 327 -5.33 -4.32 2.28
N TRP A 328 -4.08 -4.69 2.61
CA TRP A 328 -2.93 -4.43 1.74
C TRP A 328 -3.05 -5.22 0.43
N VAL A 329 -3.43 -6.49 0.53
CA VAL A 329 -3.67 -7.34 -0.65
C VAL A 329 -4.88 -6.84 -1.43
N GLY A 330 -6.02 -6.61 -0.78
CA GLY A 330 -7.25 -6.11 -1.41
C GLY A 330 -7.05 -4.78 -2.14
N ALA A 331 -6.21 -3.90 -1.59
CA ALA A 331 -5.86 -2.63 -2.21
C ALA A 331 -4.93 -2.75 -3.43
N GLY A 332 -4.32 -3.90 -3.68
CA GLY A 332 -3.22 -4.00 -4.65
C GLY A 332 -2.05 -3.07 -4.27
N ALA A 333 -1.88 -2.82 -2.97
CA ALA A 333 -0.86 -1.93 -2.42
C ALA A 333 0.51 -2.59 -2.39
N ASN A 334 1.54 -1.82 -2.07
CA ASN A 334 2.88 -2.34 -1.81
C ASN A 334 2.85 -3.46 -0.75
N GLN A 335 3.39 -4.63 -1.06
CA GLN A 335 3.47 -5.77 -0.14
C GLN A 335 4.90 -5.92 0.39
N ILE A 336 5.42 -4.81 0.91
CA ILE A 336 6.75 -4.75 1.50
C ILE A 336 6.59 -4.96 3.00
N THR A 337 7.11 -6.06 3.54
CA THR A 337 7.04 -6.31 4.98
C THR A 337 8.14 -5.58 5.75
N GLY A 338 7.79 -4.97 6.87
CA GLY A 338 8.74 -4.42 7.85
C GLY A 338 9.01 -5.38 9.02
N SER A 339 8.50 -6.60 8.95
CA SER A 339 8.63 -7.64 9.98
C SER A 339 10.07 -8.14 10.14
N ASP A 340 10.36 -8.72 11.30
CA ASP A 340 11.58 -9.46 11.54
C ASP A 340 11.47 -10.85 10.91
N LEU A 341 12.16 -11.10 9.79
CA LEU A 341 12.07 -12.36 9.05
C LEU A 341 12.68 -13.54 9.84
N THR A 342 13.49 -13.27 10.86
CA THR A 342 14.02 -14.32 11.77
C THR A 342 12.98 -14.82 12.78
N GLN A 343 11.88 -14.08 12.96
CA GLN A 343 10.85 -14.34 13.98
C GLN A 343 9.45 -14.51 13.37
N LEU A 344 9.36 -15.02 12.13
CA LEU A 344 8.07 -15.31 11.51
C LEU A 344 7.37 -16.49 12.23
N ASP A 345 6.15 -16.26 12.71
CA ASP A 345 5.31 -17.31 13.27
C ASP A 345 4.48 -18.01 12.16
N THR A 346 3.65 -18.99 12.55
CA THR A 346 2.84 -19.76 11.59
C THR A 346 1.89 -18.86 10.81
N LEU A 347 1.13 -18.02 11.51
CA LEU A 347 0.19 -17.09 10.88
C LEU A 347 0.93 -16.09 9.98
N GLY A 348 2.08 -15.57 10.40
CA GLY A 348 2.85 -14.61 9.62
C GLY A 348 3.35 -15.20 8.30
N LYS A 349 3.73 -16.48 8.29
CA LYS A 349 4.09 -17.17 7.05
C LYS A 349 2.88 -17.38 6.14
N GLU A 350 1.71 -17.68 6.68
CA GLU A 350 0.46 -17.79 5.93
C GLU A 350 0.08 -16.44 5.29
N LEU A 351 0.03 -15.37 6.09
CA LEU A 351 -0.31 -14.03 5.64
C LEU A 351 0.67 -13.45 4.60
N LEU A 352 1.91 -13.92 4.59
CA LEU A 352 2.92 -13.49 3.61
C LEU A 352 3.01 -14.42 2.40
N TYR A 353 2.91 -15.73 2.57
CA TYR A 353 3.38 -16.69 1.56
C TYR A 353 2.36 -17.76 1.18
N ASP A 354 1.16 -17.77 1.74
CA ASP A 354 0.14 -18.74 1.32
C ASP A 354 -0.23 -18.57 -0.16
N SER A 355 -0.21 -19.67 -0.92
CA SER A 355 -0.40 -19.63 -2.36
C SER A 355 -1.81 -19.24 -2.79
N GLU A 356 -2.83 -19.59 -2.01
CA GLU A 356 -4.20 -19.20 -2.32
C GLU A 356 -4.36 -17.70 -2.09
N PHE A 357 -3.83 -17.18 -0.99
CA PHE A 357 -3.83 -15.76 -0.72
C PHE A 357 -2.99 -14.96 -1.74
N GLN A 358 -1.88 -15.51 -2.23
CA GLN A 358 -1.14 -14.92 -3.35
C GLN A 358 -1.97 -14.87 -4.65
N SER A 359 -2.83 -15.85 -4.90
CA SER A 359 -3.74 -15.80 -6.06
C SER A 359 -4.77 -14.67 -5.95
N VAL A 360 -5.22 -14.37 -4.72
CA VAL A 360 -6.05 -13.18 -4.45
C VAL A 360 -5.25 -11.91 -4.70
N ALA A 361 -3.99 -11.86 -4.26
CA ALA A 361 -3.11 -10.72 -4.54
C ALA A 361 -2.85 -10.48 -6.03
N ASP A 362 -2.79 -11.53 -6.85
CA ASP A 362 -2.64 -11.40 -8.30
C ASP A 362 -3.92 -10.90 -8.96
N PHE A 363 -5.09 -11.27 -8.42
CA PHE A 363 -6.38 -10.75 -8.84
C PHE A 363 -6.53 -9.26 -8.49
N THR A 364 -6.28 -8.89 -7.24
CA THR A 364 -6.45 -7.51 -6.75
C THR A 364 -5.37 -6.56 -7.26
N ASN A 365 -4.21 -7.09 -7.67
CA ASN A 365 -3.22 -6.37 -8.45
C ASN A 365 -3.77 -5.86 -9.80
N GLN A 366 -4.79 -6.53 -10.35
CA GLN A 366 -5.49 -6.06 -11.55
C GLN A 366 -6.75 -5.27 -11.18
N TYR A 367 -7.52 -5.76 -10.21
CA TYR A 367 -8.82 -5.22 -9.81
C TYR A 367 -8.83 -4.87 -8.31
N PRO A 368 -8.39 -3.67 -7.90
CA PRO A 368 -8.37 -3.26 -6.50
C PRO A 368 -9.77 -3.24 -5.90
N MET A 369 -9.85 -3.48 -4.59
CA MET A 369 -11.11 -3.43 -3.88
C MET A 369 -11.57 -1.99 -3.61
N GLN A 370 -12.86 -1.73 -3.72
CA GLN A 370 -13.48 -0.46 -3.35
C GLN A 370 -14.54 -0.67 -2.26
N PRO A 371 -14.75 0.30 -1.37
CA PRO A 371 -15.61 0.13 -0.21
C PRO A 371 -17.10 0.19 -0.57
N LYS A 372 -17.91 -0.50 0.23
CA LYS A 372 -19.37 -0.37 0.30
C LYS A 372 -19.78 -0.44 1.76
N ASN A 373 -20.74 0.39 2.16
CA ASN A 373 -21.25 0.33 3.52
C ASN A 373 -22.24 -0.83 3.66
N PRO A 374 -22.08 -1.72 4.66
CA PRO A 374 -22.99 -2.84 4.90
C PRO A 374 -24.35 -2.34 5.41
N PHE A 375 -25.30 -3.26 5.55
CA PHE A 375 -26.55 -2.96 6.23
C PHE A 375 -26.30 -2.48 7.67
N GLY A 376 -27.20 -1.64 8.18
CA GLY A 376 -27.10 -1.07 9.53
C GLY A 376 -26.22 0.18 9.63
N THR A 377 -25.50 0.56 8.57
CA THR A 377 -24.86 1.87 8.44
C THR A 377 -25.86 2.96 8.00
N ALA A 378 -25.45 4.23 8.03
CA ALA A 378 -26.33 5.34 7.68
C ALA A 378 -26.85 5.24 6.23
N ASN A 379 -25.99 4.84 5.29
CA ASN A 379 -26.31 4.73 3.87
C ASN A 379 -25.75 3.43 3.28
N PRO A 380 -26.46 2.28 3.40
CA PRO A 380 -26.01 1.01 2.83
C PRO A 380 -25.71 1.10 1.33
N GLY A 381 -24.58 0.52 0.90
CA GLY A 381 -24.07 0.60 -0.47
C GLY A 381 -23.30 1.87 -0.81
N SER A 382 -23.26 2.88 0.06
CA SER A 382 -22.41 4.06 -0.13
C SER A 382 -20.95 3.76 0.21
N GLN A 383 -20.04 4.70 -0.01
CA GLN A 383 -18.61 4.55 0.27
C GLN A 383 -18.12 5.42 1.43
N ALA A 384 -19.00 5.79 2.37
CA ALA A 384 -18.68 6.63 3.51
C ALA A 384 -17.70 5.95 4.48
N SER A 385 -16.95 6.77 5.22
CA SER A 385 -16.11 6.30 6.33
C SER A 385 -17.00 5.76 7.45
N GLU A 386 -16.91 4.46 7.72
CA GLU A 386 -17.73 3.76 8.70
C GLU A 386 -16.88 2.72 9.44
N GLN A 387 -17.24 2.39 10.69
CA GLN A 387 -16.56 1.31 11.43
C GLN A 387 -16.82 -0.08 10.80
N LEU A 388 -18.04 -0.30 10.31
CA LEU A 388 -18.41 -1.52 9.60
C LEU A 388 -18.31 -1.26 8.11
N GLN A 389 -17.53 -2.06 7.40
CA GLN A 389 -17.35 -1.91 5.96
C GLN A 389 -17.44 -3.26 5.25
N ALA A 390 -17.92 -3.20 4.01
CA ALA A 390 -17.71 -4.22 3.02
C ALA A 390 -16.79 -3.66 1.93
N TRP A 391 -16.13 -4.53 1.18
CA TRP A 391 -15.32 -4.14 0.03
C TRP A 391 -15.54 -5.13 -1.10
N ILE A 392 -15.47 -4.64 -2.34
CA ILE A 392 -15.59 -5.46 -3.56
C ILE A 392 -14.42 -5.16 -4.49
N ALA A 393 -13.71 -6.21 -4.90
CA ALA A 393 -12.71 -6.21 -5.96
C ALA A 393 -13.24 -7.00 -7.16
N GLY A 394 -13.05 -6.47 -8.37
CA GLY A 394 -13.69 -7.00 -9.57
C GLY A 394 -15.19 -6.68 -9.63
N PRO A 395 -16.02 -7.49 -10.33
CA PRO A 395 -15.63 -8.72 -11.01
C PRO A 395 -14.58 -8.53 -12.11
N ASP A 396 -13.90 -9.61 -12.51
CA ASP A 396 -13.06 -9.60 -13.70
C ASP A 396 -13.85 -9.28 -14.98
N THR A 397 -13.14 -9.04 -16.08
CA THR A 397 -13.76 -8.71 -17.38
C THR A 397 -14.71 -9.78 -17.93
N ALA A 398 -14.65 -11.01 -17.42
CA ALA A 398 -15.55 -12.09 -17.79
C ALA A 398 -16.78 -12.19 -16.86
N ASN A 399 -16.87 -11.32 -15.85
CA ASN A 399 -17.82 -11.38 -14.74
C ASN A 399 -17.83 -12.77 -14.07
N LYS A 400 -16.66 -13.40 -13.94
CA LYS A 400 -16.51 -14.75 -13.39
C LYS A 400 -15.96 -14.76 -11.99
N ASN A 401 -15.03 -13.88 -11.66
CA ASN A 401 -14.39 -13.87 -10.35
C ASN A 401 -14.49 -12.51 -9.69
N ALA A 402 -14.71 -12.50 -8.38
CA ALA A 402 -14.71 -11.30 -7.55
C ALA A 402 -14.15 -11.60 -6.16
N VAL A 403 -13.73 -10.56 -5.45
CA VAL A 403 -13.28 -10.67 -4.05
C VAL A 403 -14.16 -9.78 -3.19
N VAL A 404 -14.71 -10.33 -2.10
CA VAL A 404 -15.49 -9.55 -1.12
C VAL A 404 -14.82 -9.62 0.24
N VAL A 405 -14.63 -8.47 0.87
CA VAL A 405 -14.17 -8.37 2.26
C VAL A 405 -15.30 -7.82 3.12
N LEU A 406 -15.51 -8.40 4.30
CA LEU A 406 -16.35 -7.82 5.34
C LEU A 406 -15.47 -7.50 6.54
N ALA A 407 -15.62 -6.32 7.13
CA ALA A 407 -14.76 -5.83 8.20
C ALA A 407 -15.55 -5.15 9.32
N ASN A 408 -15.14 -5.42 10.55
CA ASN A 408 -15.47 -4.62 11.73
C ASN A 408 -14.16 -4.09 12.29
N TYR A 409 -13.83 -2.81 12.04
CA TYR A 409 -12.58 -2.24 12.56
C TYR A 409 -12.59 -2.00 14.06
N GLY A 410 -13.69 -2.28 14.75
CA GLY A 410 -13.85 -1.89 16.15
C GLY A 410 -14.00 -0.37 16.31
N PRO A 411 -14.15 0.10 17.55
CA PRO A 411 -14.24 1.53 17.86
C PRO A 411 -13.12 2.33 17.21
N ASP A 412 -13.42 3.57 16.82
CA ASP A 412 -12.40 4.49 16.31
C ASP A 412 -11.39 4.76 17.41
N GLN A 413 -10.11 4.47 17.14
CA GLN A 413 -9.02 4.69 18.07
C GLN A 413 -8.40 6.09 17.93
N GLY A 414 -9.17 7.03 17.39
CA GLY A 414 -8.86 8.46 17.28
C GLY A 414 -8.17 8.86 15.97
N GLN A 415 -7.95 7.91 15.06
CA GLN A 415 -7.25 8.15 13.80
C GLN A 415 -7.92 7.50 12.59
N GLY A 416 -8.97 6.68 12.77
CA GLY A 416 -9.75 6.16 11.65
C GLY A 416 -10.61 7.25 11.01
N GLY A 417 -11.20 8.13 11.82
CA GLY A 417 -11.98 9.28 11.32
C GLY A 417 -13.47 8.97 11.09
N PHE A 418 -13.92 7.75 11.38
CA PHE A 418 -15.34 7.36 11.32
C PHE A 418 -16.09 7.65 12.64
N GLY A 419 -15.41 7.94 13.75
CA GLY A 419 -15.99 8.50 14.98
C GLY A 419 -16.99 7.60 15.72
N THR A 420 -17.22 6.37 15.25
CA THR A 420 -18.13 5.39 15.84
C THR A 420 -17.43 4.53 16.88
N ASN A 421 -18.20 4.04 17.86
CA ASN A 421 -17.69 3.33 19.03
C ASN A 421 -18.44 2.01 19.29
N LEU A 422 -18.89 1.32 18.22
CA LEU A 422 -19.59 0.05 18.37
C LEU A 422 -18.65 -0.99 18.98
N GLN A 423 -19.11 -1.68 20.02
CA GLN A 423 -18.30 -2.62 20.79
C GLN A 423 -18.66 -4.07 20.47
N GLY A 424 -17.72 -4.98 20.70
CA GLY A 424 -17.96 -6.42 20.59
C GLY A 424 -18.25 -6.90 19.17
N ASN A 425 -18.81 -8.11 19.09
CA ASN A 425 -19.09 -8.76 17.81
C ASN A 425 -20.27 -8.07 17.11
N GLN A 426 -20.09 -7.77 15.84
CA GLN A 426 -21.10 -7.14 14.98
C GLN A 426 -21.42 -8.08 13.82
N LEU A 427 -22.71 -8.20 13.49
CA LEU A 427 -23.12 -8.81 12.24
C LEU A 427 -22.82 -7.83 11.10
N VAL A 428 -21.84 -8.16 10.27
CA VAL A 428 -21.52 -7.41 9.06
C VAL A 428 -22.14 -8.16 7.89
N ASN A 429 -23.11 -7.55 7.21
CA ASN A 429 -23.77 -8.17 6.06
C ASN A 429 -24.11 -7.15 4.97
N ILE A 430 -24.11 -7.61 3.73
CA ILE A 430 -24.39 -6.78 2.56
C ILE A 430 -25.03 -7.63 1.46
N SER A 431 -25.98 -7.06 0.72
CA SER A 431 -26.56 -7.76 -0.43
C SER A 431 -25.64 -7.71 -1.64
N LEU A 432 -25.71 -8.76 -2.47
CA LEU A 432 -25.07 -8.77 -3.78
C LEU A 432 -25.53 -7.59 -4.65
N SER A 433 -26.75 -7.09 -4.45
CA SER A 433 -27.27 -5.93 -5.18
C SER A 433 -26.59 -4.62 -4.79
N LEU A 434 -26.26 -4.42 -3.51
CA LEU A 434 -25.49 -3.26 -3.02
C LEU A 434 -24.01 -3.36 -3.39
N LEU A 435 -23.51 -4.59 -3.58
CA LEU A 435 -22.18 -4.84 -4.16
C LEU A 435 -22.17 -4.66 -5.69
N GLY A 436 -23.33 -4.59 -6.35
CA GLY A 436 -23.44 -4.45 -7.81
C GLY A 436 -23.21 -5.74 -8.62
N ILE A 437 -23.32 -6.90 -7.98
CA ILE A 437 -23.04 -8.24 -8.55
C ILE A 437 -24.21 -9.22 -8.44
N ALA A 438 -25.43 -8.73 -8.18
CA ALA A 438 -26.63 -9.57 -8.16
C ALA A 438 -27.15 -9.91 -9.57
N GLU A 439 -27.93 -10.99 -9.67
CA GLU A 439 -28.61 -11.36 -10.91
C GLU A 439 -29.38 -10.17 -11.53
N GLY A 440 -29.21 -9.98 -12.84
CA GLY A 440 -29.83 -8.88 -13.58
C GLY A 440 -29.05 -7.55 -13.54
N GLN A 441 -27.99 -7.43 -12.73
CA GLN A 441 -27.06 -6.29 -12.81
C GLN A 441 -25.97 -6.50 -13.87
N PRO A 442 -25.35 -5.42 -14.39
CA PRO A 442 -24.34 -5.53 -15.46
C PRO A 442 -23.15 -6.43 -15.13
N ASN A 443 -22.73 -6.47 -13.85
CA ASN A 443 -21.62 -7.30 -13.37
C ASN A 443 -22.12 -8.53 -12.58
N GLY A 444 -23.38 -8.88 -12.77
CA GLY A 444 -24.10 -9.86 -11.96
C GLY A 444 -24.04 -11.29 -12.47
N ALA A 445 -24.34 -12.23 -11.57
CA ALA A 445 -24.55 -13.65 -11.86
C ALA A 445 -25.79 -14.17 -11.11
N PRO A 446 -26.41 -15.29 -11.55
CA PRO A 446 -27.52 -15.93 -10.81
C PRO A 446 -27.14 -16.34 -9.37
N GLY A 447 -25.86 -16.62 -9.16
CA GLY A 447 -25.29 -16.91 -7.86
C GLY A 447 -23.77 -16.88 -7.91
N TRP A 448 -23.16 -16.94 -6.73
CA TRP A 448 -21.71 -16.96 -6.58
C TRP A 448 -21.33 -18.09 -5.64
N SER A 449 -20.49 -19.01 -6.11
CA SER A 449 -19.80 -19.95 -5.23
C SER A 449 -18.82 -19.15 -4.37
N VAL A 450 -18.91 -19.32 -3.06
CA VAL A 450 -18.14 -18.52 -2.11
C VAL A 450 -17.12 -19.40 -1.44
N ARG A 451 -15.85 -19.00 -1.58
CA ARG A 451 -14.71 -19.59 -0.90
C ARG A 451 -14.19 -18.58 0.11
N ARG A 452 -14.16 -18.94 1.38
CA ARG A 452 -13.40 -18.17 2.36
C ARG A 452 -11.93 -18.48 2.19
N VAL A 453 -11.14 -17.43 1.98
CA VAL A 453 -9.69 -17.55 1.90
C VAL A 453 -9.10 -17.37 3.30
N LEU A 454 -9.34 -16.22 3.96
CA LEU A 454 -8.78 -15.90 5.28
C LEU A 454 -9.79 -15.17 6.19
N GLY A 455 -9.64 -15.36 7.51
CA GLY A 455 -10.25 -14.55 8.57
C GLY A 455 -11.66 -15.00 9.02
N GLY A 456 -12.31 -14.19 9.86
CA GLY A 456 -13.66 -14.50 10.39
C GLY A 456 -13.71 -15.59 11.49
N GLY A 457 -12.60 -15.78 12.20
CA GLY A 457 -12.42 -16.76 13.28
C GLY A 457 -13.35 -16.62 14.50
N GLY A 458 -14.16 -15.56 14.59
CA GLY A 458 -15.19 -15.41 15.64
C GLY A 458 -16.48 -16.24 15.45
N ALA A 459 -16.85 -16.59 14.20
CA ALA A 459 -18.11 -17.27 13.92
C ALA A 459 -18.19 -18.00 12.56
N GLY A 460 -17.12 -17.97 11.77
CA GLY A 460 -17.21 -18.34 10.37
C GLY A 460 -16.82 -19.79 10.01
N GLY A 461 -16.04 -20.51 10.82
CA GLY A 461 -15.37 -21.75 10.39
C GLY A 461 -13.90 -21.55 9.96
N PRO A 462 -13.22 -22.59 9.46
CA PRO A 462 -11.78 -22.51 9.14
C PRO A 462 -11.49 -21.69 7.87
N ASP A 463 -10.26 -21.20 7.76
CA ASP A 463 -9.70 -20.63 6.53
C ASP A 463 -9.67 -21.66 5.39
N HIS A 464 -9.53 -21.19 4.15
CA HIS A 464 -9.46 -22.04 2.95
C HIS A 464 -10.67 -22.98 2.75
N SER A 465 -11.87 -22.50 3.08
CA SER A 465 -13.09 -23.31 3.09
C SER A 465 -14.16 -22.84 2.10
N ASP A 466 -14.84 -23.80 1.47
CA ASP A 466 -16.01 -23.50 0.64
C ASP A 466 -17.25 -23.33 1.53
N ILE A 467 -17.93 -22.20 1.42
CA ILE A 467 -19.07 -21.86 2.30
C ILE A 467 -20.43 -21.95 1.60
N GLY A 468 -20.45 -22.41 0.35
CA GLY A 468 -21.65 -22.64 -0.45
C GLY A 468 -21.88 -21.58 -1.51
N VAL A 469 -23.13 -21.40 -1.92
CA VAL A 469 -23.52 -20.46 -2.98
C VAL A 469 -24.33 -19.31 -2.38
N ALA A 470 -23.89 -18.07 -2.62
CA ALA A 470 -24.63 -16.87 -2.27
C ALA A 470 -25.43 -16.37 -3.48
N THR A 471 -26.74 -16.18 -3.30
CA THR A 471 -27.64 -15.64 -4.33
C THR A 471 -28.17 -14.25 -3.98
N SER A 472 -27.99 -13.80 -2.73
CA SER A 472 -28.58 -12.53 -2.27
C SER A 472 -27.73 -11.74 -1.29
N VAL A 473 -27.13 -12.38 -0.28
CA VAL A 473 -26.43 -11.71 0.82
C VAL A 473 -25.15 -12.46 1.21
N LEU A 474 -24.11 -11.71 1.55
CA LEU A 474 -22.96 -12.19 2.31
C LEU A 474 -23.01 -11.65 3.73
N ALA A 475 -22.61 -12.46 4.71
CA ALA A 475 -22.68 -12.10 6.12
C ALA A 475 -21.56 -12.78 6.94
N SER A 476 -21.09 -12.10 7.97
CA SER A 476 -20.22 -12.67 9.00
C SER A 476 -20.41 -11.95 10.34
N ASN A 477 -20.28 -12.66 11.46
CA ASN A 477 -20.16 -12.02 12.77
C ASN A 477 -18.68 -11.77 13.06
N LEU A 478 -18.30 -10.50 13.20
CA LEU A 478 -16.90 -10.08 13.32
C LEU A 478 -16.70 -9.30 14.61
N GLY A 479 -15.68 -9.68 15.37
CA GLY A 479 -15.19 -8.95 16.54
C GLY A 479 -14.47 -7.65 16.15
N PRO A 480 -14.11 -6.81 17.14
CA PRO A 480 -13.36 -5.58 16.90
C PRO A 480 -11.99 -5.85 16.26
N GLY A 481 -11.70 -5.16 15.15
CA GLY A 481 -10.46 -5.29 14.39
C GLY A 481 -10.40 -6.51 13.46
N GLU A 482 -11.50 -7.27 13.35
CA GLU A 482 -11.57 -8.48 12.56
C GLU A 482 -12.15 -8.21 11.15
N SER A 483 -11.65 -8.96 10.18
CA SER A 483 -12.20 -9.02 8.83
C SER A 483 -12.20 -10.45 8.30
N VAL A 484 -12.92 -10.66 7.21
CA VAL A 484 -12.98 -11.92 6.48
C VAL A 484 -12.90 -11.63 4.98
N LEU A 485 -12.13 -12.44 4.26
CA LEU A 485 -11.98 -12.35 2.81
C LEU A 485 -12.63 -13.56 2.13
N TYR A 486 -13.47 -13.26 1.15
CA TYR A 486 -14.13 -14.24 0.30
C TYR A 486 -13.68 -14.07 -1.15
N PHE A 487 -13.32 -15.18 -1.78
CA PHE A 487 -13.21 -15.29 -3.23
C PHE A 487 -14.51 -15.87 -3.78
N LEU A 488 -15.07 -15.20 -4.79
CA LEU A 488 -16.36 -15.53 -5.37
C LEU A 488 -16.17 -15.97 -6.81
N THR A 489 -16.81 -17.08 -7.20
CA THR A 489 -16.87 -17.55 -8.59
C THR A 489 -18.32 -17.65 -9.06
N ALA A 490 -18.65 -16.96 -10.14
CA ALA A 490 -20.00 -16.92 -10.69
C ALA A 490 -20.50 -18.33 -11.05
N THR A 491 -21.71 -18.66 -10.59
CA THR A 491 -22.40 -19.88 -11.01
C THR A 491 -23.04 -19.66 -12.38
N ASN A 492 -23.12 -20.71 -13.18
CA ASN A 492 -23.80 -20.67 -14.47
C ASN A 492 -25.32 -20.73 -14.34
#